data_AF-A0A932WR06-F1
#
_entry.id   AF-A0A932WR06-F1
#
_cell.length_a   1.000
_cell.length_b   1.000
_cell.length_c   1.000
_cell.angle_alpha   90.00
_cell.angle_beta   90.00
_cell.angle_gamma   90.00
#
_symmetry.space_group_name_H-M   'P 1'
#
loop_
_entity.id
_entity.type
_entity.pdbx_description
1 polymer ?
#
loop_
_entity_poly.entity_id
_entity_poly.type
_entity_poly.pdbx_seq_one_letter_code
_entity_poly.pdbx_strand_id
1 'polypeptide(L)' 'MIKKMVFGSMGVAGLVALLSILDLSVNFPFAGYSLTLDIMLLVASAIVGYLSWETYRENR' A
#
# COMPACT_ATOMS: atom_id res chain seq x y z
N MET A 1 12.99 -16.96 -6.11
CA MET A 1 12.38 -15.84 -6.86
C MET A 1 11.15 -15.28 -6.15
N ILE A 2 10.18 -16.12 -5.77
CA ILE A 2 8.94 -15.73 -5.07
C ILE A 2 9.18 -14.85 -3.83
N LYS A 3 10.10 -15.23 -2.93
CA LYS A 3 10.41 -14.44 -1.72
C LYS A 3 10.85 -12.99 -2.00
N LYS A 4 11.59 -12.74 -3.10
CA LYS A 4 12.01 -11.39 -3.51
C LYS A 4 10.83 -10.59 -4.07
N MET A 5 9.95 -11.24 -4.82
CA MET A 5 8.75 -10.62 -5.39
C MET A 5 7.77 -10.20 -4.29
N VAL A 6 7.57 -11.05 -3.28
CA VAL A 6 6.72 -10.77 -2.12
C VAL A 6 7.28 -9.63 -1.27
N PHE A 7 8.59 -9.60 -1.04
CA PHE A 7 9.21 -8.46 -0.34
C PHE A 7 9.08 -7.15 -1.12
N GLY A 8 9.21 -7.21 -2.45
CA GLY A 8 8.99 -6.06 -3.33
C GLY A 8 7.55 -5.55 -3.27
N SER A 9 6.56 -6.44 -3.40
CA SER A 9 5.14 -6.06 -3.35
C SER A 9 4.74 -5.50 -1.98
N MET A 10 5.23 -6.11 -0.90
CA MET A 10 4.95 -5.66 0.47
C MET A 10 5.60 -4.29 0.75
N GLY A 11 6.81 -4.05 0.24
CA GLY A 11 7.47 -2.75 0.34
C GLY A 11 6.75 -1.63 -0.43
N VAL A 12 6.33 -1.91 -1.66
CA VAL A 12 5.55 -0.95 -2.47
C VAL A 12 4.18 -0.68 -1.84
N ALA A 13 3.49 -1.72 -1.35
CA ALA A 13 2.22 -1.57 -0.64
C ALA A 13 2.36 -0.68 0.61
N GLY A 14 3.42 -0.88 1.40
CA GLY A 14 3.72 -0.02 2.55
C GLY A 14 3.97 1.45 2.17
N LEU A 15 4.72 1.69 1.08
CA LEU A 15 4.95 3.05 0.57
C LEU A 15 3.66 3.73 0.11
N VAL A 16 2.81 3.00 -0.63
CA VAL A 16 1.51 3.55 -1.08
C VAL A 16 0.61 3.87 0.11
N ALA A 17 0.54 2.98 1.10
CA ALA A 17 -0.23 3.24 2.32
C ALA A 17 0.26 4.50 3.05
N LEU A 18 1.58 4.66 3.19
CA LEU A 18 2.17 5.85 3.83
C LEU A 18 1.84 7.13 3.05
N LEU A 19 1.97 7.11 1.73
CA LEU A 19 1.67 8.27 0.89
C LEU A 19 0.17 8.63 0.94
N SER A 20 -0.73 7.65 0.93
CA SER A 20 -2.16 7.88 1.06
C SER A 20 -2.56 8.45 2.43
N ILE A 21 -1.93 7.98 3.53
CA ILE A 21 -2.16 8.54 4.87
C ILE A 21 -1.61 9.96 4.97
N LEU A 22 -0.43 10.21 4.38
CA LEU A 22 0.18 11.53 4.33
C LEU A 22 -0.73 12.52 3.60
N ASP A 23 -1.30 12.11 2.46
CA ASP A 23 -2.21 12.97 1.69
C ASP A 23 -3.49 13.28 2.45
N LEU A 24 -4.10 12.28 3.09
CA LEU A 24 -5.26 12.47 3.98
C LEU A 24 -5.00 13.43 5.14
N SER A 25 -3.75 13.50 5.62
CA SER A 25 -3.39 14.30 6.80
C SER A 25 -2.93 15.72 6.45
N VAL A 26 -2.20 15.89 5.35
CA VAL A 26 -1.49 17.14 5.01
C VAL A 26 -1.85 17.67 3.61
N ASN A 27 -2.71 16.98 2.85
CA ASN A 27 -3.05 17.27 1.44
C ASN A 27 -1.80 17.35 0.54
N PHE A 28 -0.78 16.55 0.86
CA PHE A 28 0.45 16.44 0.09
C PHE A 28 0.81 14.96 0.01
N PRO A 29 1.13 14.39 -1.18
CA PRO A 29 1.57 15.01 -2.44
C PRO A 29 0.51 15.19 -3.55
N PHE A 30 -0.74 14.77 -3.38
CA PHE A 30 -1.80 14.82 -4.41
C PHE A 30 -2.70 16.07 -4.29
N ALA A 31 -2.28 17.05 -3.47
CA ALA A 31 -2.94 18.34 -3.29
C ALA A 31 -4.38 18.26 -2.75
N GLY A 32 -4.78 17.14 -2.15
CA GLY A 32 -6.15 16.93 -1.65
C GLY A 32 -7.21 16.94 -2.75
N TYR A 33 -6.84 16.60 -3.99
CA TYR A 33 -7.72 16.74 -5.16
C TYR A 33 -8.98 15.85 -5.07
N SER A 34 -8.86 14.68 -4.45
CA SER A 34 -9.98 13.76 -4.29
C SER A 34 -9.78 12.81 -3.12
N LEU A 35 -10.49 13.08 -2.03
CA LEU A 35 -10.55 12.23 -0.84
C LEU A 35 -10.95 10.77 -1.19
N THR A 36 -11.79 10.60 -2.21
CA THR A 36 -12.17 9.28 -2.74
C THR A 36 -10.96 8.51 -3.25
N LEU A 37 -10.02 9.18 -3.92
CA LEU A 37 -8.83 8.55 -4.49
C LEU A 37 -7.86 8.12 -3.39
N ASP A 38 -7.71 8.92 -2.34
CA ASP A 38 -6.85 8.60 -1.19
C ASP A 38 -7.35 7.37 -0.44
N ILE A 39 -8.65 7.28 -0.20
CA ILE A 39 -9.28 6.11 0.41
C ILE A 39 -9.12 4.88 -0.50
N MET A 40 -9.32 5.02 -1.81
CA MET A 40 -9.18 3.90 -2.75
C MET A 40 -7.73 3.38 -2.81
N LEU A 41 -6.73 4.26 -2.81
CA LEU A 41 -5.31 3.86 -2.74
C LEU A 41 -4.98 3.20 -1.40
N LEU A 42 -5.52 3.71 -0.30
CA LEU A 42 -5.34 3.12 1.02
C LEU A 42 -5.93 1.70 1.08
N VAL A 43 -7.14 1.51 0.55
CA VAL A 43 -7.79 0.18 0.50
C VAL A 43 -7.02 -0.76 -0.43
N ALA A 44 -6.61 -0.30 -1.61
CA ALA A 44 -5.83 -1.11 -2.55
C ALA A 44 -4.50 -1.55 -1.94
N SER A 45 -3.77 -0.64 -1.30
CA SER A 45 -2.50 -0.97 -0.62
C SER A 45 -2.69 -1.94 0.55
N ALA A 46 -3.77 -1.80 1.32
CA ALA A 46 -4.11 -2.74 2.39
C ALA A 46 -4.38 -4.16 1.85
N ILE A 47 -5.11 -4.28 0.74
CA ILE A 47 -5.39 -5.58 0.10
C ILE A 47 -4.09 -6.22 -0.39
N VAL A 48 -3.25 -5.47 -1.10
CA VAL A 48 -1.96 -5.99 -1.63
C VAL A 48 -1.01 -6.36 -0.50
N GLY A 49 -0.96 -5.56 0.56
CA GLY A 49 -0.18 -5.84 1.77
C GLY A 49 -0.64 -7.14 2.45
N TYR A 50 -1.96 -7.30 2.63
CA TYR A 50 -2.55 -8.52 3.19
C TYR A 50 -2.23 -9.75 2.33
N LEU A 51 -2.42 -9.68 1.01
CA LEU A 51 -2.15 -10.79 0.10
C LEU A 51 -0.65 -11.16 0.08
N SER A 52 0.22 -10.16 0.13
CA SER A 52 1.67 -10.35 0.22
C SER A 52 2.05 -11.02 1.54
N TRP A 53 1.41 -10.64 2.65
CA TRP A 53 1.61 -11.24 3.96
C TRP A 53 1.18 -12.71 4.02
N GLU A 54 -0.02 -13.03 3.52
CA GLU A 54 -0.50 -14.40 3.42
C GLU A 54 0.45 -15.26 2.57
N THR A 55 0.89 -14.74 1.43
CA THR A 55 1.86 -15.43 0.55
C THR A 55 3.21 -15.64 1.23
N TYR A 56 3.67 -14.67 2.03
CA TYR A 56 4.90 -14.78 2.82
C TYR A 56 4.78 -15.85 3.91
N ARG A 57 3.64 -15.90 4.60
CA ARG A 57 3.35 -16.88 5.66
C ARG A 57 3.29 -18.30 5.10
N GLU A 58 2.66 -18.49 3.95
CA GLU A 58 2.59 -19.79 3.26
C GLU A 58 3.97 -20.26 2.75
N ASN A 59 4.83 -19.34 2.31
CA ASN A 59 6.18 -19.65 1.79
C ASN A 59 7.29 -19.65 2.85
N ARG A 60 6.96 -19.54 4.13
CA ARG A 60 7.92 -19.57 5.24
C ARG A 60 8.18 -20.99 5.69
#